data_AF-A0A357F2F7-F1
#
_entry.id   AF-A0A357F2F7-F1
#
_cell.length_a   1.000
_cell.length_b   1.000
_cell.length_c   1.000
_cell.angle_alpha   90.00
_cell.angle_beta   90.00
_cell.angle_gamma   90.00
#
_symmetry.space_group_name_H-M   'P 1'
#
loop_
_entity.id
_entity.type
_entity.pdbx_description
1 polymer ?
#
loop_
_entity_poly.entity_id
_entity_poly.type
_entity_poly.pdbx_seq_one_letter_code
_entity_poly.pdbx_strand_id
1 'polypeptide(L)'
;RGGEWNGHYAYNDIDEVAYASYLRALIDGRPRKNDPYSGRDDSPESPQPESLFSIQFAAPYTIAIPARIFGIGAPWAMTISGAAAGFLAALFVFVLLARLTGDNWYAMAASIAVFAGGALAAGEGAISEILFDGFSYPYFPGFRRYIPAMAFPAFFALVFLLWKLVSREGGKRQTAAVRGPEQFVENSSFSRLPLFLPFSLAILCFAYTVYSYFYVWTTATALLACTVLLWIIARPEGFQRDLKNFAGLGAGFAAVLLPYFYLLSQRAETIDDVQLLVETRLPDLARMPEYIGLFVLAVLAWAGVAGIINVRDRAVLFAGSLALVPLVIFNQQIITGRSLQPIHYQVFIGNYVAMLALVFAAGVFWRDAAVRKIRFLRPTAAGFALTAIIWGFVECHYTVRVLDEANAARDSALPVAEALEEIARSDKNPHQRTVLAFDGIQADDLPSVAPQNVLWSRHQHIFAGLTWPESKERYYQYLYYSNIDADGLDYLLKNDFVSMIALFGWGRHSDRLNSKYKPLTYGEIAEEVRRYAEYIDGFDRQRAANPLISYVVVAADRQSALHTVSKWYELDEGRRIGDYILFEAALLDETNSYFPNRP
;
A
#
# COMPACT_ATOMS: atom_id res chain seq x y z
N ARG A 1 23.21 -0.51 -9.52
CA ARG A 1 23.66 -0.37 -10.92
C ARG A 1 24.95 0.43 -11.09
N GLY A 2 25.58 0.96 -10.03
CA GLY A 2 26.91 1.59 -10.15
C GLY A 2 26.89 2.79 -11.11
N GLY A 3 27.85 2.85 -12.04
CA GLY A 3 27.92 3.92 -13.04
C GLY A 3 26.83 3.87 -14.12
N GLU A 4 26.06 2.78 -14.21
CA GLU A 4 24.93 2.62 -15.14
C GLU A 4 23.60 3.06 -14.52
N TRP A 5 23.62 3.59 -13.29
CA TRP A 5 22.42 4.08 -12.62
C TRP A 5 22.06 5.47 -13.14
N ASN A 6 20.88 5.61 -13.75
CA ASN A 6 20.41 6.89 -14.27
C ASN A 6 19.74 7.76 -13.21
N GLY A 7 19.60 7.28 -11.96
CA GLY A 7 19.02 8.04 -10.86
C GLY A 7 17.57 7.67 -10.53
N HIS A 8 17.02 6.64 -11.18
CA HIS A 8 15.68 6.17 -10.86
C HIS A 8 15.69 5.42 -9.53
N TYR A 9 14.54 5.38 -8.90
CA TYR A 9 14.36 4.67 -7.65
C TYR A 9 13.85 3.25 -7.89
N ALA A 10 14.20 2.34 -6.98
CA ALA A 10 13.75 0.95 -7.05
C ALA A 10 12.38 0.79 -6.38
N TYR A 11 11.47 0.12 -7.08
CA TYR A 11 10.18 -0.28 -6.55
C TYR A 11 10.27 -1.65 -5.87
N ASN A 12 9.58 -1.77 -4.75
CA ASN A 12 9.51 -3.01 -3.96
C ASN A 12 8.13 -3.68 -4.06
N ASP A 13 7.26 -3.14 -4.91
CA ASP A 13 5.95 -3.66 -5.22
C ASP A 13 5.48 -3.12 -6.58
N ILE A 14 4.57 -3.85 -7.21
CA ILE A 14 4.04 -3.46 -8.52
C ILE A 14 3.17 -2.21 -8.47
N ASP A 15 2.42 -1.98 -7.39
CA ASP A 15 1.47 -0.86 -7.29
C ASP A 15 2.16 0.46 -6.86
N GLU A 16 3.41 0.40 -6.39
CA GLU A 16 4.20 1.58 -6.01
C GLU A 16 4.36 2.60 -7.15
N VAL A 17 4.30 2.13 -8.39
CA VAL A 17 4.38 2.99 -9.58
C VAL A 17 3.20 3.96 -9.63
N ALA A 18 1.97 3.46 -9.47
CA ALA A 18 0.78 4.30 -9.49
C ALA A 18 0.75 5.31 -8.35
N TYR A 19 1.19 4.87 -7.17
CA TYR A 19 1.39 5.72 -6.00
C TYR A 19 2.38 6.85 -6.31
N ALA A 20 3.49 6.54 -6.98
CA ALA A 20 4.47 7.54 -7.35
C ALA A 20 3.97 8.53 -8.40
N SER A 21 3.24 8.06 -9.42
CA SER A 21 2.62 8.91 -10.44
C SER A 21 1.64 9.90 -9.81
N TYR A 22 0.81 9.43 -8.87
CA TYR A 22 -0.10 10.32 -8.14
C TYR A 22 0.66 11.32 -7.25
N LEU A 23 1.71 10.88 -6.56
CA LEU A 23 2.56 11.77 -5.76
C LEU A 23 3.24 12.83 -6.63
N ARG A 24 3.78 12.45 -7.80
CA ARG A 24 4.39 13.36 -8.77
C ARG A 24 3.40 14.41 -9.23
N ALA A 25 2.18 14.00 -9.62
CA ALA A 25 1.12 14.92 -10.00
C ALA A 25 0.82 15.97 -8.90
N LEU A 26 0.79 15.56 -7.63
CA LEU A 26 0.59 16.49 -6.51
C LEU A 26 1.80 17.43 -6.30
N ILE A 27 3.02 16.94 -6.51
CA ILE A 27 4.24 17.77 -6.46
C ILE A 27 4.20 18.84 -7.56
N ASP A 28 3.74 18.47 -8.76
CA ASP A 28 3.57 19.38 -9.90
C ASP A 28 2.41 20.38 -9.67
N GLY A 29 1.58 20.15 -8.65
CA GLY A 29 0.52 21.05 -8.22
C GLY A 29 -0.85 20.76 -8.81
N ARG A 30 -1.04 19.56 -9.39
CA ARG A 30 -2.34 19.07 -9.86
C ARG A 30 -3.32 18.91 -8.69
N PRO A 31 -4.65 19.01 -8.93
CA PRO A 31 -5.66 18.89 -7.89
C PRO A 31 -5.63 17.50 -7.22
N ARG A 32 -6.19 17.38 -6.01
CA ARG A 32 -6.32 16.10 -5.28
C ARG A 32 -7.01 15.02 -6.13
N LYS A 33 -8.05 15.41 -6.87
CA LYS A 33 -8.73 14.55 -7.81
C LYS A 33 -8.07 14.73 -9.18
N ASN A 34 -6.99 13.98 -9.40
CA ASN A 34 -6.28 13.92 -10.69
C ASN A 34 -6.12 12.48 -11.14
N ASP A 35 -5.93 12.32 -12.44
CA ASP A 35 -5.51 11.09 -13.08
C ASP A 35 -4.22 11.35 -13.86
N PRO A 36 -3.06 10.89 -13.35
CA PRO A 36 -1.78 11.11 -14.01
C PRO A 36 -1.65 10.33 -15.33
N TYR A 37 -2.36 9.22 -15.48
CA TYR A 37 -2.27 8.35 -16.64
C TYR A 37 -3.16 8.81 -17.80
N SER A 38 -4.28 9.48 -17.52
CA SER A 38 -5.17 10.03 -18.56
C SER A 38 -5.04 11.54 -18.74
N GLY A 39 -4.35 12.24 -17.85
CA GLY A 39 -4.22 13.70 -17.89
C GLY A 39 -5.48 14.45 -17.46
N ARG A 40 -6.50 13.74 -16.97
CA ARG A 40 -7.77 14.33 -16.53
C ARG A 40 -7.63 14.88 -15.11
N ASP A 41 -7.92 16.15 -14.97
CA ASP A 41 -7.89 16.87 -13.69
C ASP A 41 -9.31 17.35 -13.33
N ASP A 42 -9.60 17.34 -12.04
CA ASP A 42 -10.82 17.93 -11.49
C ASP A 42 -10.82 19.45 -11.65
N SER A 43 -11.84 19.95 -12.33
CA SER A 43 -12.13 21.38 -12.47
C SER A 43 -13.64 21.62 -12.37
N PRO A 44 -14.08 22.88 -12.17
CA PRO A 44 -15.50 23.23 -12.21
C PRO A 44 -16.20 22.82 -13.52
N GLU A 45 -15.47 22.84 -14.64
CA GLU A 45 -15.95 22.48 -15.98
C GLU A 45 -15.90 20.96 -16.23
N SER A 46 -14.98 20.26 -15.58
CA SER A 46 -14.75 18.81 -15.76
C SER A 46 -14.59 18.11 -14.41
N PRO A 47 -15.66 18.03 -13.59
CA PRO A 47 -15.59 17.43 -12.28
C PRO A 47 -15.25 15.94 -12.38
N GLN A 48 -14.31 15.49 -11.55
CA GLN A 48 -13.92 14.09 -11.44
C GLN A 48 -14.55 13.47 -10.18
N PRO A 49 -14.92 12.17 -10.24
CA PRO A 49 -15.29 11.42 -9.04
C PRO A 49 -14.08 11.17 -8.13
N GLU A 50 -14.34 10.64 -6.94
CA GLU A 50 -13.28 10.27 -6.00
C GLU A 50 -12.58 8.97 -6.44
N SER A 51 -11.25 8.96 -6.51
CA SER A 51 -10.41 7.76 -6.57
C SER A 51 -9.98 7.32 -5.17
N LEU A 52 -9.51 6.07 -5.01
CA LEU A 52 -8.90 5.62 -3.75
C LEU A 52 -7.73 6.51 -3.32
N PHE A 53 -6.94 6.99 -4.29
CA PHE A 53 -5.82 7.92 -4.07
C PHE A 53 -6.30 9.28 -3.55
N SER A 54 -7.38 9.81 -4.14
CA SER A 54 -7.93 11.09 -3.72
C SER A 54 -8.57 11.00 -2.33
N ILE A 55 -9.21 9.88 -1.98
CA ILE A 55 -9.75 9.66 -0.62
C ILE A 55 -8.61 9.50 0.39
N GLN A 56 -7.55 8.78 0.03
CA GLN A 56 -6.37 8.51 0.87
C GLN A 56 -5.30 9.61 0.72
N PHE A 57 -5.71 10.87 0.78
CA PHE A 57 -4.86 12.01 0.47
C PHE A 57 -3.85 12.38 1.55
N ALA A 58 -4.05 12.02 2.82
CA ALA A 58 -3.22 12.54 3.91
C ALA A 58 -1.74 12.12 3.79
N ALA A 59 -1.49 10.84 3.51
CA ALA A 59 -0.14 10.32 3.28
C ALA A 59 0.59 11.01 2.10
N PRO A 60 0.04 11.03 0.87
CA PRO A 60 0.72 11.64 -0.26
C PRO A 60 0.88 13.16 -0.10
N TYR A 61 -0.07 13.90 0.49
CA TYR A 61 0.12 15.34 0.75
C TYR A 61 1.19 15.63 1.80
N THR A 62 1.38 14.75 2.79
CA THR A 62 2.47 14.87 3.78
C THR A 62 3.84 14.82 3.09
N ILE A 63 3.93 14.20 1.92
CA ILE A 63 5.16 14.07 1.13
C ILE A 63 5.23 15.16 0.05
N ALA A 64 4.15 15.35 -0.72
CA ALA A 64 4.11 16.25 -1.87
C ALA A 64 4.34 17.71 -1.48
N ILE A 65 3.76 18.18 -0.38
CA ILE A 65 3.89 19.59 0.04
C ILE A 65 5.35 19.94 0.35
N PRO A 66 6.06 19.23 1.25
CA PRO A 66 7.49 19.48 1.46
C PRO A 66 8.31 19.30 0.18
N ALA A 67 8.05 18.25 -0.60
CA ALA A 67 8.80 17.98 -1.82
C ALA A 67 8.69 19.14 -2.83
N ARG A 68 7.50 19.68 -3.02
CA ARG A 68 7.26 20.87 -3.86
C ARG A 68 7.97 22.11 -3.32
N ILE A 69 7.90 22.36 -2.00
CA ILE A 69 8.56 23.52 -1.37
C ILE A 69 10.08 23.47 -1.56
N PHE A 70 10.68 22.27 -1.47
CA PHE A 70 12.13 22.08 -1.57
C PHE A 70 12.63 21.73 -2.97
N GLY A 71 11.75 21.64 -3.99
CA GLY A 71 12.13 21.25 -5.35
C GLY A 71 12.67 19.81 -5.44
N ILE A 72 12.16 18.91 -4.60
CA ILE A 72 12.57 17.50 -4.56
C ILE A 72 11.60 16.68 -5.43
N GLY A 73 12.12 15.92 -6.38
CA GLY A 73 11.32 15.01 -7.22
C GLY A 73 10.74 13.83 -6.44
N ALA A 74 9.69 13.21 -7.01
CA ALA A 74 9.03 12.03 -6.43
C ALA A 74 9.99 10.87 -6.03
N PRO A 75 11.01 10.50 -6.85
CA PRO A 75 12.01 9.48 -6.48
C PRO A 75 12.62 9.66 -5.09
N TRP A 76 13.09 10.87 -4.81
CA TRP A 76 13.78 11.21 -3.57
C TRP A 76 12.79 11.44 -2.43
N ALA A 77 11.65 12.06 -2.72
CA ALA A 77 10.60 12.29 -1.73
C ALA A 77 10.07 10.97 -1.15
N MET A 78 9.84 9.96 -1.99
CA MET A 78 9.45 8.61 -1.56
C MET A 78 10.54 7.91 -0.73
N THR A 79 11.80 8.05 -1.13
CA THR A 79 12.93 7.42 -0.43
C THR A 79 13.10 8.00 0.98
N ILE A 80 13.08 9.33 1.11
CA ILE A 80 13.24 10.03 2.40
C ILE A 80 12.03 9.75 3.31
N SER A 81 10.82 9.83 2.77
CA SER A 81 9.60 9.60 3.56
C SER A 81 9.49 8.15 4.06
N GLY A 82 9.86 7.16 3.25
CA GLY A 82 9.94 5.76 3.69
C GLY A 82 10.88 5.57 4.88
N ALA A 83 12.10 6.13 4.80
CA ALA A 83 13.07 6.06 5.90
C ALA A 83 12.55 6.74 7.19
N ALA A 84 11.95 7.93 7.06
CA ALA A 84 11.37 8.66 8.18
C ALA A 84 10.20 7.89 8.81
N ALA A 85 9.30 7.34 7.99
CA ALA A 85 8.16 6.57 8.45
C ALA A 85 8.58 5.28 9.18
N GLY A 86 9.53 4.52 8.61
CA GLY A 86 10.07 3.32 9.25
C GLY A 86 10.70 3.63 10.62
N PHE A 87 11.51 4.69 10.70
CA PHE A 87 12.10 5.14 11.96
C PHE A 87 11.04 5.54 13.00
N LEU A 88 10.05 6.35 12.62
CA LEU A 88 9.01 6.82 13.53
C LEU A 88 8.12 5.66 14.02
N ALA A 89 7.75 4.73 13.14
CA ALA A 89 6.98 3.54 13.50
C ALA A 89 7.76 2.68 14.52
N ALA A 90 9.04 2.41 14.26
CA ALA A 90 9.94 1.70 15.17
C ALA A 90 10.10 2.41 16.52
N LEU A 91 10.18 3.75 16.49
CA LEU A 91 10.27 4.57 17.70
C LEU A 91 9.00 4.46 18.56
N PHE A 92 7.81 4.51 17.97
CA PHE A 92 6.57 4.37 18.75
C PHE A 92 6.42 2.97 19.37
N VAL A 93 6.80 1.91 18.63
CA VAL A 93 6.84 0.54 19.18
C VAL A 93 7.89 0.42 20.28
N PHE A 94 9.08 1.01 20.10
CA PHE A 94 10.11 1.06 21.13
C PHE A 94 9.59 1.76 22.40
N VAL A 95 8.98 2.94 22.27
CA VAL A 95 8.45 3.68 23.43
C VAL A 95 7.35 2.89 24.13
N LEU A 96 6.46 2.24 23.39
CA LEU A 96 5.42 1.36 23.94
C LEU A 96 6.03 0.23 24.78
N LEU A 97 6.99 -0.51 24.21
CA LEU A 97 7.59 -1.67 24.86
C LEU A 97 8.52 -1.27 26.01
N ALA A 98 9.27 -0.18 25.89
CA ALA A 98 10.10 0.36 26.97
C ALA A 98 9.23 0.78 28.17
N ARG A 99 8.03 1.30 27.92
CA ARG A 99 7.05 1.63 28.97
C ARG A 99 6.44 0.40 29.62
N LEU A 100 6.19 -0.64 28.83
CA LEU A 100 5.68 -1.92 29.34
C LEU A 100 6.70 -2.60 30.26
N THR A 101 7.95 -2.73 29.83
CA THR A 101 8.96 -3.56 30.49
C THR A 101 9.90 -2.80 31.41
N GLY A 102 10.04 -1.48 31.22
CA GLY A 102 11.08 -0.68 31.87
C GLY A 102 12.49 -0.95 31.34
N ASP A 103 12.62 -1.67 30.21
CA ASP A 103 13.91 -2.13 29.67
C ASP A 103 14.10 -1.70 28.21
N ASN A 104 15.05 -0.79 27.99
CA ASN A 104 15.39 -0.29 26.65
C ASN A 104 16.02 -1.34 25.75
N TRP A 105 16.76 -2.32 26.29
CA TRP A 105 17.36 -3.38 25.47
C TRP A 105 16.30 -4.30 24.90
N TYR A 106 15.34 -4.69 25.74
CA TYR A 106 14.18 -5.43 25.31
C TYR A 106 13.39 -4.66 24.26
N ALA A 107 13.06 -3.40 24.55
CA ALA A 107 12.27 -2.55 23.66
C ALA A 107 12.92 -2.36 22.29
N MET A 108 14.25 -2.19 22.23
CA MET A 108 15.01 -2.10 20.99
C MET A 108 14.96 -3.41 20.20
N ALA A 109 15.26 -4.54 20.86
CA ALA A 109 15.29 -5.83 20.20
C ALA A 109 13.90 -6.22 19.67
N ALA A 110 12.86 -5.99 20.47
CA ALA A 110 11.49 -6.30 20.13
C ALA A 110 10.92 -5.36 19.06
N SER A 111 11.24 -4.06 19.06
CA SER A 111 10.81 -3.16 17.98
C SER A 111 11.42 -3.54 16.64
N ILE A 112 12.71 -3.88 16.61
CA ILE A 112 13.37 -4.39 15.39
C ILE A 112 12.70 -5.69 14.94
N ALA A 113 12.44 -6.62 15.86
CA ALA A 113 11.82 -7.90 15.53
C ALA A 113 10.40 -7.76 14.97
N VAL A 114 9.61 -6.77 15.43
CA VAL A 114 8.29 -6.49 14.85
C VAL A 114 8.39 -6.13 13.38
N PHE A 115 9.30 -5.22 13.02
CA PHE A 115 9.39 -4.74 11.65
C PHE A 115 10.17 -5.68 10.72
N ALA A 116 11.28 -6.26 11.21
CA ALA A 116 12.08 -7.21 10.44
C ALA A 116 11.40 -8.59 10.31
N GLY A 117 10.62 -9.00 11.29
CA GLY A 117 9.86 -10.26 11.28
C GLY A 117 8.47 -10.16 10.66
N GLY A 118 8.08 -9.00 10.12
CA GLY A 118 6.74 -8.80 9.56
C GLY A 118 6.44 -9.73 8.39
N ALA A 119 7.38 -9.94 7.47
CA ALA A 119 7.17 -10.85 6.34
C ALA A 119 7.10 -12.32 6.77
N LEU A 120 7.90 -12.73 7.76
CA LEU A 120 7.75 -14.05 8.41
C LEU A 120 6.35 -14.24 9.00
N ALA A 121 5.85 -13.23 9.71
CA ALA A 121 4.53 -13.29 10.33
C ALA A 121 3.36 -13.22 9.35
N ALA A 122 3.60 -12.69 8.15
CA ALA A 122 2.67 -12.78 7.04
C ALA A 122 2.70 -14.17 6.39
N GLY A 123 3.80 -14.91 6.49
CA GLY A 123 3.98 -16.23 5.87
C GLY A 123 4.29 -16.19 4.37
N GLU A 124 4.47 -15.00 3.80
CA GLU A 124 4.74 -14.82 2.35
C GLU A 124 6.19 -14.35 2.09
N GLY A 125 7.03 -14.35 3.13
CA GLY A 125 8.42 -13.88 3.05
C GLY A 125 9.42 -14.90 2.49
N ALA A 126 10.70 -14.56 2.59
CA ALA A 126 11.86 -15.30 2.09
C ALA A 126 11.90 -16.78 2.48
N ILE A 127 11.32 -17.12 3.64
CA ILE A 127 11.31 -18.49 4.14
C ILE A 127 10.60 -19.47 3.19
N SER A 128 9.58 -19.00 2.46
CA SER A 128 8.83 -19.82 1.51
C SER A 128 9.71 -20.28 0.35
N GLU A 129 10.60 -19.41 -0.11
CA GLU A 129 11.53 -19.66 -1.21
C GLU A 129 12.82 -20.35 -0.76
N ILE A 130 13.28 -20.09 0.48
CA ILE A 130 14.48 -20.72 1.03
C ILE A 130 14.23 -22.20 1.37
N LEU A 131 13.05 -22.53 1.92
CA LEU A 131 12.78 -23.86 2.47
C LEU A 131 11.80 -24.70 1.63
N PHE A 132 11.09 -24.10 0.68
CA PHE A 132 10.07 -24.76 -0.13
C PHE A 132 10.14 -24.29 -1.59
N ASP A 133 9.33 -24.87 -2.49
CA ASP A 133 9.13 -24.39 -3.87
C ASP A 133 8.17 -23.16 -3.92
N GLY A 134 8.30 -22.28 -2.94
CA GLY A 134 7.51 -21.06 -2.83
C GLY A 134 8.13 -19.89 -3.59
N PHE A 135 7.37 -18.81 -3.72
CA PHE A 135 7.86 -17.54 -4.23
C PHE A 135 7.72 -16.48 -3.14
N SER A 136 8.80 -15.76 -2.85
CA SER A 136 8.75 -14.61 -1.94
C SER A 136 7.88 -13.54 -2.56
N TYR A 137 6.76 -13.20 -1.93
CA TYR A 137 5.97 -12.08 -2.40
C TYR A 137 6.84 -10.80 -2.27
N PRO A 138 6.87 -9.90 -3.26
CA PRO A 138 7.68 -8.68 -3.19
C PRO A 138 7.01 -7.69 -2.23
N TYR A 139 7.23 -7.86 -0.93
CA TYR A 139 6.75 -6.92 0.08
C TYR A 139 7.71 -6.88 1.27
N PHE A 140 8.34 -5.73 1.45
CA PHE A 140 8.89 -5.35 2.74
C PHE A 140 8.23 -4.04 3.17
N PRO A 141 7.03 -4.08 3.79
CA PRO A 141 6.21 -2.89 4.02
C PRO A 141 6.89 -1.79 4.85
N GLY A 142 7.83 -2.14 5.73
CA GLY A 142 8.66 -1.17 6.47
C GLY A 142 9.57 -0.32 5.58
N PHE A 143 9.82 -0.74 4.33
CA PHE A 143 10.57 -0.01 3.30
C PHE A 143 9.71 0.28 2.06
N ARG A 144 8.39 0.06 2.11
CA ARG A 144 7.49 0.43 1.01
C ARG A 144 7.32 1.95 0.92
N ARG A 145 7.09 2.44 -0.30
CA ARG A 145 7.02 3.86 -0.59
C ARG A 145 5.59 4.39 -0.34
N TYR A 146 5.49 5.05 0.80
CA TYR A 146 4.37 5.77 1.42
C TYR A 146 3.05 5.04 1.76
N ILE A 147 2.54 4.09 0.96
CA ILE A 147 1.44 3.21 1.38
C ILE A 147 1.97 1.78 1.56
N PRO A 148 1.81 1.15 2.74
CA PRO A 148 1.19 1.67 3.96
C PRO A 148 2.14 2.50 4.85
N ALA A 149 3.41 2.68 4.45
CA ALA A 149 4.48 3.15 5.34
C ALA A 149 4.14 4.43 6.12
N MET A 150 3.59 5.46 5.47
CA MET A 150 3.25 6.72 6.15
C MET A 150 2.12 6.58 7.17
N ALA A 151 1.21 5.61 6.98
CA ALA A 151 0.15 5.34 7.95
C ALA A 151 0.68 4.66 9.23
N PHE A 152 1.83 3.96 9.17
CA PHE A 152 2.38 3.21 10.29
C PHE A 152 2.76 4.08 11.50
N PRO A 153 3.50 5.20 11.36
CA PRO A 153 3.78 6.10 12.48
C PRO A 153 2.50 6.48 13.24
N ALA A 154 1.44 6.87 12.52
CA ALA A 154 0.18 7.24 13.14
C ALA A 154 -0.52 6.04 13.79
N PHE A 155 -0.50 4.86 13.15
CA PHE A 155 -1.06 3.64 13.73
C PHE A 155 -0.34 3.23 15.02
N PHE A 156 0.99 3.11 15.02
CA PHE A 156 1.73 2.69 16.21
C PHE A 156 1.75 3.77 17.30
N ALA A 157 1.70 5.06 16.93
CA ALA A 157 1.44 6.13 17.88
C ALA A 157 0.06 5.97 18.52
N LEU A 158 -0.98 5.63 17.74
CA LEU A 158 -2.31 5.34 18.26
C LEU A 158 -2.29 4.14 19.22
N VAL A 159 -1.62 3.04 18.87
CA VAL A 159 -1.47 1.87 19.78
C VAL A 159 -0.83 2.30 21.10
N PHE A 160 0.24 3.10 21.04
CA PHE A 160 0.91 3.66 22.22
C PHE A 160 -0.02 4.57 23.06
N LEU A 161 -0.79 5.44 22.40
CA LEU A 161 -1.72 6.35 23.07
C LEU A 161 -2.88 5.60 23.71
N LEU A 162 -3.41 4.57 23.04
CA LEU A 162 -4.41 3.66 23.61
C LEU A 162 -3.85 2.96 24.85
N TRP A 163 -2.66 2.37 24.76
CA TRP A 163 -1.98 1.77 25.92
C TRP A 163 -1.86 2.75 27.09
N LYS A 164 -1.43 3.99 26.81
CA LYS A 164 -1.31 5.05 27.83
C LYS A 164 -2.64 5.40 28.48
N LEU A 165 -3.72 5.50 27.70
CA LEU A 165 -5.06 5.81 28.20
C LEU A 165 -5.59 4.68 29.08
N VAL A 166 -5.41 3.42 28.66
CA VAL A 166 -5.90 2.27 29.42
C VAL A 166 -5.02 1.89 30.59
N SER A 167 -3.75 2.32 30.64
CA SER A 167 -2.81 2.01 31.74
C SER A 167 -2.85 3.02 32.89
N ARG A 168 -3.57 4.14 32.75
CA ARG A 168 -3.67 5.13 33.84
C ARG A 168 -4.43 4.59 35.06
N GLU A 169 -3.76 4.47 36.19
CA GLU A 169 -4.42 4.24 37.47
C GLU A 169 -5.26 5.46 37.87
N GLY A 170 -6.44 5.21 38.46
CA GLY A 170 -7.19 6.30 39.09
C GLY A 170 -6.43 6.77 40.32
N GLY A 171 -6.24 8.08 40.45
CA GLY A 171 -5.49 8.75 41.50
C GLY A 171 -6.00 8.52 42.94
N LYS A 172 -6.08 7.28 43.39
CA LYS A 172 -5.90 6.97 44.80
C LYS A 172 -4.39 7.03 45.01
N ARG A 173 -3.95 8.08 45.72
CA ARG A 173 -2.62 8.19 46.34
C ARG A 173 -2.11 6.79 46.70
N GLN A 174 -1.15 6.26 45.94
CA GLN A 174 -0.35 5.16 46.42
C GLN A 174 0.40 5.71 47.65
N THR A 175 -0.05 5.27 48.82
CA THR A 175 0.69 5.42 50.07
C THR A 175 2.08 4.83 49.87
N ALA A 176 3.10 5.59 50.28
CA ALA A 176 4.51 5.51 49.89
C ALA A 176 5.29 4.24 50.29
N ALA A 177 4.67 3.06 50.41
CA ALA A 177 5.27 1.90 51.06
C ALA A 177 5.73 0.75 50.15
N VAL A 178 5.45 0.76 48.84
CA VAL A 178 5.97 -0.27 47.92
C VAL A 178 6.79 0.41 46.81
N ARG A 179 8.07 0.66 47.11
CA ARG A 179 9.05 1.21 46.16
C ARG A 179 9.47 0.13 45.16
N GLY A 180 8.66 -0.07 44.13
CA GLY A 180 9.02 -0.84 42.94
C GLY A 180 9.72 0.03 41.87
N PRO A 181 10.27 -0.59 40.81
CA PRO A 181 10.96 0.10 39.71
C PRO A 181 10.07 1.03 38.85
N GLU A 182 8.78 1.18 39.17
CA GLU A 182 7.84 2.05 38.47
C GLU A 182 8.19 3.56 38.57
N GLN A 183 8.99 3.97 39.57
CA GLN A 183 9.38 5.38 39.74
C GLN A 183 10.37 5.91 38.68
N PHE A 184 11.04 5.05 37.91
CA PHE A 184 12.05 5.53 36.95
C PHE A 184 11.43 6.17 35.69
N VAL A 185 10.13 5.98 35.44
CA VAL A 185 9.46 6.44 34.20
C VAL A 185 8.35 7.49 34.47
N GLU A 186 7.88 7.59 35.72
CA GLU A 186 6.87 8.60 36.12
C GLU A 186 7.38 10.04 36.05
N ASN A 187 8.70 10.26 36.06
CA ASN A 187 9.33 11.59 35.92
C ASN A 187 9.46 12.11 34.48
N SER A 188 8.99 11.36 33.47
CA SER A 188 8.93 11.90 32.11
C SER A 188 7.87 13.00 31.99
N SER A 189 8.23 14.19 31.49
CA SER A 189 7.30 15.33 31.30
C SER A 189 5.99 14.97 30.60
N PHE A 190 5.99 13.88 29.83
CA PHE A 190 4.84 13.33 29.12
C PHE A 190 3.77 12.65 30.00
N SER A 191 4.10 12.18 31.22
CA SER A 191 3.14 11.57 32.16
C SER A 191 2.20 12.62 32.79
N ARG A 192 2.69 13.86 32.92
CA ARG A 192 1.99 15.03 33.48
C ARG A 192 1.02 15.69 32.50
N LEU A 193 0.98 15.24 31.24
CA LEU A 193 0.09 15.84 30.24
C LEU A 193 -1.38 15.63 30.64
N PRO A 194 -2.21 16.67 30.47
CA PRO A 194 -3.63 16.59 30.77
C PRO A 194 -4.31 15.52 29.89
N LEU A 195 -5.33 14.84 30.41
CA LEU A 195 -5.98 13.69 29.75
C LEU A 195 -6.51 14.01 28.35
N PHE A 196 -6.93 15.26 28.11
CA PHE A 196 -7.42 15.67 26.79
C PHE A 196 -6.35 15.54 25.69
N LEU A 197 -5.06 15.71 26.00
CA LEU A 197 -4.02 15.70 24.98
C LEU A 197 -3.79 14.31 24.36
N PRO A 198 -3.51 13.22 25.10
CA PRO A 198 -3.39 11.89 24.50
C PRO A 198 -4.68 11.43 23.82
N PHE A 199 -5.84 11.90 24.30
CA PHE A 199 -7.13 11.63 23.69
C PHE A 199 -7.26 12.32 22.32
N SER A 200 -7.01 13.63 22.24
CA SER A 200 -7.02 14.37 20.97
C SER A 200 -5.97 13.85 19.99
N LEU A 201 -4.76 13.53 20.47
CA LEU A 201 -3.72 12.94 19.63
C LEU A 201 -4.14 11.57 19.09
N ALA A 202 -4.83 10.74 19.87
CA ALA A 202 -5.33 9.45 19.39
C ALA A 202 -6.36 9.63 18.27
N ILE A 203 -7.27 10.59 18.41
CA ILE A 203 -8.23 10.93 17.35
C ILE A 203 -7.51 11.45 16.09
N LEU A 204 -6.49 12.30 16.25
CA LEU A 204 -5.70 12.80 15.11
C LEU A 204 -4.91 11.69 14.42
N CYS A 205 -4.30 10.77 15.17
CA CYS A 205 -3.62 9.61 14.62
C CYS A 205 -4.60 8.71 13.85
N PHE A 206 -5.81 8.50 14.39
CA PHE A 206 -6.86 7.76 13.70
C PHE A 206 -7.35 8.48 12.43
N ALA A 207 -7.55 9.79 12.48
CA ALA A 207 -7.88 10.58 11.29
C ALA A 207 -6.81 10.43 10.20
N TYR A 208 -5.54 10.51 10.59
CA TYR A 208 -4.44 10.30 9.65
C TYR A 208 -4.48 8.90 9.03
N THR A 209 -4.73 7.84 9.80
CA THR A 209 -4.84 6.48 9.24
C THR A 209 -6.03 6.33 8.31
N VAL A 210 -7.20 6.91 8.65
CA VAL A 210 -8.42 6.91 7.81
C VAL A 210 -8.15 7.50 6.43
N TYR A 211 -7.50 8.66 6.38
CA TYR A 211 -7.16 9.35 5.13
C TYR A 211 -5.81 8.95 4.54
N SER A 212 -5.18 7.87 5.03
CA SER A 212 -3.91 7.37 4.48
C SER A 212 -4.03 5.97 3.90
N TYR A 213 -4.69 5.04 4.61
CA TYR A 213 -4.80 3.68 4.11
C TYR A 213 -5.93 2.87 4.76
N PHE A 214 -6.79 2.28 3.92
CA PHE A 214 -8.00 1.57 4.33
C PHE A 214 -7.73 0.47 5.37
N TYR A 215 -6.76 -0.41 5.08
CA TYR A 215 -6.49 -1.60 5.90
C TYR A 215 -5.92 -1.25 7.28
N VAL A 216 -5.25 -0.09 7.41
CA VAL A 216 -4.67 0.34 8.68
C VAL A 216 -5.71 0.93 9.62
N TRP A 217 -6.64 1.76 9.13
CA TRP A 217 -7.67 2.35 10.01
C TRP A 217 -8.72 1.32 10.44
N THR A 218 -9.08 0.37 9.58
CA THR A 218 -9.97 -0.74 9.95
C THR A 218 -9.32 -1.63 11.01
N THR A 219 -8.00 -1.88 10.90
CA THR A 219 -7.23 -2.55 11.95
C THR A 219 -7.20 -1.76 13.25
N ALA A 220 -7.07 -0.43 13.21
CA ALA A 220 -7.13 0.42 14.39
C ALA A 220 -8.51 0.37 15.08
N THR A 221 -9.58 0.31 14.29
CA THR A 221 -10.95 0.16 14.79
C THR A 221 -11.14 -1.21 15.44
N ALA A 222 -10.65 -2.28 14.81
CA ALA A 222 -10.66 -3.63 15.37
C ALA A 222 -9.90 -3.68 16.71
N LEU A 223 -8.74 -3.04 16.81
CA LEU A 223 -7.98 -2.96 18.05
C LEU A 223 -8.77 -2.28 19.18
N LEU A 224 -9.42 -1.15 18.90
CA LEU A 224 -10.26 -0.46 19.88
C LEU A 224 -11.42 -1.36 20.33
N ALA A 225 -12.09 -2.03 19.40
CA ALA A 225 -13.19 -2.95 19.70
C ALA A 225 -12.73 -4.14 20.57
N CYS A 226 -11.63 -4.80 20.21
CA CYS A 226 -11.04 -5.89 21.00
C CYS A 226 -10.65 -5.42 22.41
N THR A 227 -10.07 -4.21 22.51
CA THR A 227 -9.71 -3.62 23.81
C THR A 227 -10.94 -3.37 24.68
N VAL A 228 -11.99 -2.77 24.12
CA VAL A 228 -13.26 -2.54 24.84
C VAL A 228 -13.87 -3.86 25.30
N LEU A 229 -13.92 -4.86 24.41
CA LEU A 229 -14.49 -6.17 24.70
C LEU A 229 -13.78 -6.84 25.88
N LEU A 230 -12.45 -6.94 25.84
CA LEU A 230 -11.68 -7.55 26.91
C LEU A 230 -11.76 -6.77 28.23
N TRP A 231 -11.83 -5.43 28.18
CA TRP A 231 -12.02 -4.62 29.38
C TRP A 231 -13.40 -4.86 30.02
N ILE A 232 -14.46 -4.95 29.23
CA ILE A 232 -15.82 -5.21 29.74
C ILE A 232 -15.88 -6.60 30.39
N ILE A 233 -15.29 -7.62 29.76
CA ILE A 233 -15.31 -9.00 30.26
C ILE A 233 -14.47 -9.15 31.54
N ALA A 234 -13.22 -8.66 31.53
CA ALA A 234 -12.26 -8.98 32.57
C ALA A 234 -12.20 -7.95 33.71
N ARG A 235 -12.69 -6.72 33.51
CA ARG A 235 -12.63 -5.62 34.48
C ARG A 235 -13.98 -4.92 34.68
N PRO A 236 -15.01 -5.64 35.18
CA PRO A 236 -16.31 -5.03 35.49
C PRO A 236 -16.22 -3.97 36.60
N GLU A 237 -15.23 -4.06 37.48
CA GLU A 237 -15.03 -3.06 38.55
C GLU A 237 -14.34 -1.81 38.02
N GLY A 238 -15.01 -0.64 38.12
CA GLY A 238 -14.49 0.63 37.58
C GLY A 238 -14.74 0.83 36.08
N PHE A 239 -15.48 -0.09 35.44
CA PHE A 239 -15.75 -0.05 34.00
C PHE A 239 -16.38 1.27 33.54
N GLN A 240 -17.23 1.91 34.36
CA GLN A 240 -17.91 3.16 33.98
C GLN A 240 -16.94 4.28 33.59
N ARG A 241 -15.78 4.36 34.24
CA ARG A 241 -14.78 5.38 33.92
C ARG A 241 -14.01 5.05 32.66
N ASP A 242 -13.53 3.81 32.56
CA ASP A 242 -12.75 3.37 31.41
C ASP A 242 -13.66 3.33 30.14
N LEU A 243 -14.93 2.96 30.30
CA LEU A 243 -15.97 3.01 29.25
C LEU A 243 -16.30 4.44 28.81
N LYS A 244 -16.30 5.44 29.71
CA LYS A 244 -16.43 6.85 29.29
C LYS A 244 -15.29 7.28 28.37
N ASN A 245 -14.06 6.87 28.67
CA ASN A 245 -12.92 7.16 27.81
C ASN A 245 -13.03 6.44 26.46
N PHE A 246 -13.43 5.16 26.45
CA PHE A 246 -13.66 4.42 25.22
C PHE A 246 -14.81 4.98 24.39
N ALA A 247 -15.93 5.35 25.02
CA ALA A 247 -17.06 5.97 24.36
C ALA A 247 -16.69 7.33 23.76
N GLY A 248 -15.91 8.14 24.49
CA GLY A 248 -15.36 9.37 23.95
C GLY A 248 -14.47 9.13 22.72
N LEU A 249 -13.53 8.19 22.79
CA LEU A 249 -12.66 7.86 21.66
C LEU A 249 -13.48 7.35 20.47
N GLY A 250 -14.44 6.46 20.73
CA GLY A 250 -15.34 5.92 19.73
C GLY A 250 -16.18 7.01 19.05
N ALA A 251 -16.68 7.99 19.81
CA ALA A 251 -17.38 9.14 19.25
C ALA A 251 -16.44 10.01 18.38
N GLY A 252 -15.19 10.23 18.81
CA GLY A 252 -14.18 10.91 18.01
C GLY A 252 -13.85 10.18 16.71
N PHE A 253 -13.72 8.86 16.76
CA PHE A 253 -13.47 8.02 15.57
C PHE A 253 -14.68 8.06 14.63
N ALA A 254 -15.90 7.95 15.15
CA ALA A 254 -17.11 8.06 14.36
C ALA A 254 -17.21 9.42 13.65
N ALA A 255 -16.88 10.52 14.34
CA ALA A 255 -16.88 11.86 13.75
C ALA A 255 -15.88 11.99 12.59
N VAL A 256 -14.71 11.36 12.69
CA VAL A 256 -13.70 11.30 11.61
C VAL A 256 -14.22 10.50 10.41
N LEU A 257 -14.95 9.41 10.64
CA LEU A 257 -15.44 8.54 9.58
C LEU A 257 -16.60 9.15 8.77
N LEU A 258 -17.35 10.12 9.31
CA LEU A 258 -18.45 10.77 8.59
C LEU A 258 -18.00 11.40 7.25
N PRO A 259 -16.99 12.30 7.21
CA PRO A 259 -16.49 12.83 5.95
C PRO A 259 -15.86 11.75 5.06
N TYR A 260 -15.22 10.73 5.64
CA TYR A 260 -14.65 9.62 4.88
C TYR A 260 -15.73 8.82 4.12
N PHE A 261 -16.85 8.48 4.76
CA PHE A 261 -17.96 7.80 4.11
C PHE A 261 -18.67 8.67 3.07
N TYR A 262 -18.72 9.99 3.30
CA TYR A 262 -19.18 10.91 2.27
C TYR A 262 -18.28 10.85 1.02
N LEU A 263 -16.96 10.88 1.15
CA LEU A 263 -16.05 10.74 0.01
C LEU A 263 -16.20 9.38 -0.68
N LEU A 264 -16.32 8.28 0.07
CA LEU A 264 -16.59 6.95 -0.50
C LEU A 264 -17.90 6.89 -1.28
N SER A 265 -18.91 7.69 -0.92
CA SER A 265 -20.18 7.75 -1.67
C SER A 265 -20.04 8.41 -3.03
N GLN A 266 -18.97 9.18 -3.25
CA GLN A 266 -18.67 9.92 -4.50
C GLN A 266 -17.59 9.20 -5.34
N ARG A 267 -17.29 7.94 -5.02
CA ARG A 267 -16.20 7.19 -5.65
C ARG A 267 -16.53 6.77 -7.08
N ALA A 268 -15.51 6.67 -7.94
CA ALA A 268 -15.64 6.20 -9.30
C ALA A 268 -16.13 4.73 -9.36
N GLU A 269 -16.93 4.40 -10.38
CA GLU A 269 -17.48 3.03 -10.54
C GLU A 269 -16.39 1.98 -10.73
N THR A 270 -15.30 2.31 -11.42
CA THR A 270 -14.15 1.41 -11.65
C THR A 270 -13.49 0.92 -10.36
N ILE A 271 -13.67 1.63 -9.24
CA ILE A 271 -13.12 1.23 -7.95
C ILE A 271 -13.79 -0.03 -7.42
N ASP A 272 -15.09 -0.21 -7.68
CA ASP A 272 -15.83 -1.38 -7.20
C ASP A 272 -15.32 -2.66 -7.86
N ASP A 273 -14.90 -2.59 -9.13
CA ASP A 273 -14.26 -3.69 -9.86
C ASP A 273 -12.83 -3.98 -9.37
N VAL A 274 -12.10 -2.95 -8.95
CA VAL A 274 -10.70 -3.07 -8.47
C VAL A 274 -10.64 -3.57 -7.02
N GLN A 275 -11.61 -3.20 -6.18
CA GLN A 275 -11.59 -3.55 -4.75
C GLN A 275 -11.98 -5.01 -4.46
N LEU A 276 -12.46 -5.76 -5.45
CA LEU A 276 -12.77 -7.20 -5.33
C LEU A 276 -13.60 -7.54 -4.07
N LEU A 277 -14.66 -6.79 -3.86
CA LEU A 277 -15.55 -6.99 -2.73
C LEU A 277 -16.35 -8.30 -2.93
N VAL A 278 -16.02 -9.34 -2.16
CA VAL A 278 -16.66 -10.65 -2.30
C VAL A 278 -17.80 -10.79 -1.32
N GLU A 279 -19.01 -11.09 -1.81
CA GLU A 279 -20.12 -11.44 -0.93
C GLU A 279 -19.94 -12.85 -0.37
N THR A 280 -19.66 -12.97 0.93
CA THR A 280 -19.47 -14.25 1.63
C THR A 280 -19.61 -14.05 3.14
N ARG A 281 -19.99 -15.11 3.86
CA ARG A 281 -19.94 -15.19 5.34
C ARG A 281 -19.05 -16.32 5.85
N LEU A 282 -18.33 -17.00 4.94
CA LEU A 282 -17.41 -18.05 5.33
C LEU A 282 -16.20 -17.44 6.06
N PRO A 283 -15.79 -18.01 7.20
CA PRO A 283 -14.61 -17.54 7.92
C PRO A 283 -13.32 -17.85 7.13
N ASP A 284 -12.31 -17.00 7.28
CA ASP A 284 -10.94 -17.20 6.80
C ASP A 284 -10.07 -17.32 8.07
N LEU A 285 -9.69 -18.55 8.43
CA LEU A 285 -9.00 -18.88 9.69
C LEU A 285 -7.59 -19.46 9.45
N ALA A 286 -7.12 -19.42 8.22
CA ALA A 286 -5.92 -20.13 7.78
C ALA A 286 -4.73 -19.19 7.51
N ARG A 287 -4.76 -17.97 8.04
CA ARG A 287 -3.71 -16.96 7.81
C ARG A 287 -2.65 -17.02 8.91
N MET A 288 -1.38 -16.87 8.54
CA MET A 288 -0.27 -16.90 9.51
C MET A 288 -0.43 -15.90 10.67
N PRO A 289 -0.86 -14.64 10.45
CA PRO A 289 -1.11 -13.72 11.55
C PRO A 289 -2.16 -14.20 12.57
N GLU A 290 -3.15 -14.99 12.12
CA GLU A 290 -4.16 -15.59 13.00
C GLU A 290 -3.56 -16.69 13.86
N TYR A 291 -2.72 -17.55 13.28
CA TYR A 291 -2.01 -18.59 14.03
C TYR A 291 -1.11 -17.99 15.12
N ILE A 292 -0.41 -16.90 14.82
CA ILE A 292 0.39 -16.17 15.81
C ILE A 292 -0.52 -15.59 16.91
N GLY A 293 -1.64 -14.96 16.54
CA GLY A 293 -2.62 -14.44 17.49
C GLY A 293 -3.18 -15.54 18.42
N LEU A 294 -3.60 -16.67 17.85
CA LEU A 294 -4.10 -17.83 18.60
C LEU A 294 -3.03 -18.41 19.53
N PHE A 295 -1.78 -18.51 19.06
CA PHE A 295 -0.66 -18.95 19.88
C PHE A 295 -0.46 -18.03 21.09
N VAL A 296 -0.46 -16.70 20.89
CA VAL A 296 -0.35 -15.73 21.97
C VAL A 296 -1.50 -15.87 22.97
N LEU A 297 -2.74 -16.00 22.49
CA LEU A 297 -3.91 -16.21 23.37
C LEU A 297 -3.79 -17.50 24.18
N ALA A 298 -3.33 -18.60 23.56
CA ALA A 298 -3.12 -19.88 24.23
C ALA A 298 -2.04 -19.76 25.33
N VAL A 299 -0.92 -19.09 25.05
CA VAL A 299 0.15 -18.85 26.04
C VAL A 299 -0.36 -18.00 27.21
N LEU A 300 -1.09 -16.91 26.95
CA LEU A 300 -1.66 -16.07 28.00
C LEU A 300 -2.69 -16.82 28.84
N ALA A 301 -3.57 -17.61 28.21
CA ALA A 301 -4.56 -18.42 28.91
C ALA A 301 -3.89 -19.48 29.79
N TRP A 302 -2.92 -20.21 29.26
CA TRP A 302 -2.13 -21.19 30.02
C TRP A 302 -1.42 -20.54 31.21
N ALA A 303 -0.72 -19.42 30.99
CA ALA A 303 -0.03 -18.70 32.06
C ALA A 303 -0.99 -18.16 33.13
N GLY A 304 -2.19 -17.77 32.73
CA GLY A 304 -3.27 -17.38 33.65
C GLY A 304 -3.77 -18.55 34.50
N VAL A 305 -4.05 -19.70 33.87
CA VAL A 305 -4.46 -20.94 34.57
C VAL A 305 -3.35 -21.44 35.50
N ALA A 306 -2.10 -21.34 35.09
CA ALA A 306 -0.94 -21.70 35.89
C ALA A 306 -0.62 -20.69 37.02
N GLY A 307 -1.36 -19.58 37.11
CA GLY A 307 -1.14 -18.53 38.12
C GLY A 307 0.17 -17.75 37.94
N ILE A 308 0.81 -17.84 36.77
CA ILE A 308 2.05 -17.11 36.45
C ILE A 308 1.74 -15.63 36.22
N ILE A 309 0.60 -15.33 35.61
CA ILE A 309 0.14 -13.96 35.34
C ILE A 309 -1.27 -13.73 35.87
N ASN A 310 -1.58 -12.48 36.20
CA ASN A 310 -2.95 -12.09 36.50
C ASN A 310 -3.69 -11.77 35.20
N VAL A 311 -4.70 -12.56 34.85
CA VAL A 311 -5.51 -12.36 33.63
C VAL A 311 -6.27 -11.02 33.60
N ARG A 312 -6.44 -10.37 34.75
CA ARG A 312 -7.04 -9.02 34.86
C ARG A 312 -6.02 -7.89 34.78
N ASP A 313 -4.72 -8.21 34.70
CA ASP A 313 -3.66 -7.22 34.50
C ASP A 313 -3.87 -6.52 33.14
N ARG A 314 -3.74 -5.20 33.13
CA ARG A 314 -4.00 -4.37 31.95
C ARG A 314 -3.06 -4.71 30.79
N ALA A 315 -1.80 -5.07 31.07
CA ALA A 315 -0.85 -5.50 30.07
C ALA A 315 -1.26 -6.81 29.42
N VAL A 316 -1.76 -7.77 30.22
CA VAL A 316 -2.26 -9.06 29.72
C VAL A 316 -3.48 -8.85 28.83
N LEU A 317 -4.43 -8.01 29.25
CA LEU A 317 -5.62 -7.67 28.46
C LEU A 317 -5.26 -6.93 27.16
N PHE A 318 -4.28 -6.02 27.21
CA PHE A 318 -3.83 -5.32 26.01
C PHE A 318 -3.10 -6.26 25.03
N ALA A 319 -2.26 -7.16 25.54
CA ALA A 319 -1.64 -8.22 24.74
C ALA A 319 -2.70 -9.10 24.07
N GLY A 320 -3.71 -9.53 24.83
CA GLY A 320 -4.86 -10.27 24.29
C GLY A 320 -5.65 -9.47 23.24
N SER A 321 -5.78 -8.16 23.42
CA SER A 321 -6.46 -7.28 22.46
C SER A 321 -5.74 -7.26 21.13
N LEU A 322 -4.41 -7.09 21.14
CA LEU A 322 -3.56 -7.17 19.95
C LEU A 322 -3.65 -8.54 19.27
N ALA A 323 -3.64 -9.63 20.06
CA ALA A 323 -3.71 -11.00 19.55
C ALA A 323 -5.07 -11.35 18.91
N LEU A 324 -6.16 -10.72 19.35
CA LEU A 324 -7.49 -10.88 18.76
C LEU A 324 -7.67 -10.12 17.44
N VAL A 325 -6.91 -9.05 17.19
CA VAL A 325 -7.09 -8.20 16.00
C VAL A 325 -7.00 -8.97 14.69
N PRO A 326 -6.00 -9.84 14.44
CA PRO A 326 -5.96 -10.68 13.24
C PRO A 326 -7.28 -11.44 13.02
N LEU A 327 -7.79 -12.11 14.05
CA LEU A 327 -9.03 -12.88 13.96
C LEU A 327 -10.21 -12.03 13.52
N VAL A 328 -10.27 -10.75 13.94
CA VAL A 328 -11.36 -9.84 13.56
C VAL A 328 -11.20 -9.35 12.12
N ILE A 329 -10.01 -8.89 11.73
CA ILE A 329 -9.80 -8.25 10.41
C ILE A 329 -9.88 -9.27 9.25
N PHE A 330 -9.42 -10.51 9.44
CA PHE A 330 -9.55 -11.57 8.43
C PHE A 330 -10.96 -12.16 8.35
N ASN A 331 -11.77 -11.98 9.40
CA ASN A 331 -13.13 -12.52 9.49
C ASN A 331 -14.22 -11.44 9.50
N GLN A 332 -13.92 -10.23 9.01
CA GLN A 332 -14.85 -9.11 8.94
C GLN A 332 -16.16 -9.46 8.19
N GLN A 333 -16.07 -10.33 7.19
CA GLN A 333 -17.17 -10.86 6.38
C GLN A 333 -18.24 -11.59 7.19
N ILE A 334 -17.90 -12.15 8.35
CA ILE A 334 -18.88 -12.79 9.24
C ILE A 334 -19.94 -11.75 9.66
N ILE A 335 -19.51 -10.51 9.91
CA ILE A 335 -20.37 -9.40 10.33
C ILE A 335 -20.94 -8.68 9.11
N THR A 336 -20.06 -8.26 8.19
CA THR A 336 -20.42 -7.38 7.06
C THR A 336 -21.12 -8.11 5.91
N GLY A 337 -21.00 -9.45 5.83
CA GLY A 337 -21.40 -10.24 4.66
C GLY A 337 -20.49 -10.05 3.44
N ARG A 338 -19.38 -9.31 3.59
CA ARG A 338 -18.48 -8.94 2.50
C ARG A 338 -17.02 -9.07 2.93
N SER A 339 -16.24 -9.82 2.16
CA SER A 339 -14.80 -9.94 2.33
C SER A 339 -14.10 -8.96 1.40
N LEU A 340 -13.28 -8.08 1.98
CA LEU A 340 -12.45 -7.14 1.23
C LEU A 340 -10.98 -7.54 1.34
N GLN A 341 -10.43 -8.05 0.23
CA GLN A 341 -9.02 -8.42 -0.02
C GLN A 341 -8.20 -8.81 1.23
N PRO A 342 -8.47 -9.96 1.88
CA PRO A 342 -7.77 -10.41 3.08
C PRO A 342 -6.24 -10.37 2.99
N ILE A 343 -5.69 -10.63 1.79
CA ILE A 343 -4.25 -10.56 1.52
C ILE A 343 -3.63 -9.22 1.95
N HIS A 344 -4.35 -8.10 1.80
CA HIS A 344 -3.86 -6.77 2.18
C HIS A 344 -3.70 -6.67 3.70
N TYR A 345 -4.60 -7.23 4.49
CA TYR A 345 -4.39 -7.31 5.94
C TYR A 345 -3.18 -8.20 6.26
N GLN A 346 -3.02 -9.33 5.58
CA GLN A 346 -1.91 -10.27 5.80
C GLN A 346 -0.56 -9.61 5.59
N VAL A 347 -0.37 -8.95 4.45
CA VAL A 347 0.94 -8.42 4.05
C VAL A 347 1.22 -7.03 4.63
N PHE A 348 0.20 -6.20 4.88
CA PHE A 348 0.42 -4.78 5.21
C PHE A 348 0.29 -4.41 6.68
N ILE A 349 -0.49 -5.10 7.52
CA ILE A 349 -0.69 -4.62 8.90
C ILE A 349 -0.96 -5.73 9.91
N GLY A 350 -1.73 -6.76 9.54
CA GLY A 350 -2.06 -7.88 10.40
C GLY A 350 -0.82 -8.63 10.88
N ASN A 351 0.17 -8.81 10.00
CA ASN A 351 1.48 -9.37 10.35
C ASN A 351 2.22 -8.56 11.43
N TYR A 352 2.29 -7.24 11.30
CA TYR A 352 2.95 -6.38 12.28
C TYR A 352 2.19 -6.34 13.61
N VAL A 353 0.86 -6.35 13.57
CA VAL A 353 0.04 -6.43 14.78
C VAL A 353 0.21 -7.77 15.48
N ALA A 354 0.27 -8.88 14.73
CA ALA A 354 0.52 -10.21 15.27
C ALA A 354 1.92 -10.31 15.90
N MET A 355 2.95 -9.80 15.23
CA MET A 355 4.31 -9.72 15.81
C MET A 355 4.35 -8.81 17.04
N LEU A 356 3.66 -7.67 16.99
CA LEU A 356 3.55 -6.79 18.15
C LEU A 356 2.86 -7.51 19.31
N ALA A 357 1.80 -8.28 19.06
CA ALA A 357 1.13 -9.07 20.08
C ALA A 357 2.09 -10.09 20.73
N LEU A 358 2.86 -10.80 19.91
CA LEU A 358 3.83 -11.79 20.37
C LEU A 358 4.92 -11.17 21.24
N VAL A 359 5.57 -10.10 20.76
CA VAL A 359 6.61 -9.44 21.57
C VAL A 359 6.00 -8.72 22.77
N PHE A 360 4.82 -8.12 22.67
CA PHE A 360 4.19 -7.49 23.82
C PHE A 360 3.87 -8.53 24.92
N ALA A 361 3.34 -9.70 24.56
CA ALA A 361 3.11 -10.81 25.48
C ALA A 361 4.42 -11.32 26.10
N ALA A 362 5.48 -11.50 25.30
CA ALA A 362 6.81 -11.82 25.83
C ALA A 362 7.32 -10.74 26.80
N GLY A 363 7.02 -9.46 26.53
CA GLY A 363 7.33 -8.33 27.39
C GLY A 363 6.64 -8.37 28.75
N VAL A 364 5.42 -8.91 28.83
CA VAL A 364 4.72 -9.14 30.10
C VAL A 364 5.53 -10.09 31.00
N PHE A 365 6.05 -11.18 30.44
CA PHE A 365 6.92 -12.10 31.19
C PHE A 365 8.31 -11.51 31.46
N TRP A 366 8.84 -10.73 30.51
CA TRP A 366 10.15 -10.08 30.63
C TRP A 366 10.18 -9.08 31.80
N ARG A 367 9.10 -8.32 31.99
CA ARG A 367 8.99 -7.32 33.06
C ARG A 367 9.39 -7.91 34.42
N ASP A 368 8.81 -9.06 34.78
CA ASP A 368 9.07 -9.70 36.07
C ASP A 368 10.52 -10.22 36.18
N ALA A 369 11.07 -10.73 35.08
CA ALA A 369 12.47 -11.14 35.00
C ALA A 369 13.45 -9.95 35.13
N ALA A 370 13.12 -8.81 34.52
CA ALA A 370 13.90 -7.58 34.60
C ALA A 370 13.90 -7.01 36.02
N VAL A 371 12.77 -7.03 36.72
CA VAL A 371 12.69 -6.67 38.15
C VAL A 371 13.62 -7.52 39.00
N ARG A 372 13.75 -8.82 38.68
CA ARG A 372 14.66 -9.76 39.36
C ARG A 372 16.14 -9.58 38.99
N LYS A 373 16.48 -8.61 38.12
CA LYS A 373 17.85 -8.27 37.68
C LYS A 373 18.65 -9.47 37.15
N ILE A 374 18.01 -10.32 36.36
CA ILE A 374 18.67 -11.47 35.75
C ILE A 374 19.80 -10.98 34.82
N ARG A 375 21.04 -11.39 35.10
CA ARG A 375 22.26 -10.86 34.43
C ARG A 375 22.30 -11.10 32.91
N PHE A 376 21.64 -12.14 32.42
CA PHE A 376 21.69 -12.56 31.01
C PHE A 376 20.69 -11.87 30.09
N LEU A 377 19.76 -11.07 30.64
CA LEU A 377 18.70 -10.43 29.85
C LEU A 377 19.24 -9.48 28.76
N ARG A 378 20.25 -8.66 29.07
CA ARG A 378 20.81 -7.72 28.08
C ARG A 378 21.55 -8.43 26.94
N PRO A 379 22.48 -9.38 27.19
CA PRO A 379 23.07 -10.18 26.11
C PRO A 379 22.03 -10.89 25.25
N THR A 380 20.98 -11.47 25.86
CA THR A 380 19.89 -12.13 25.12
C THR A 380 19.16 -11.15 24.21
N ALA A 381 18.78 -9.96 24.72
CA ALA A 381 18.13 -8.93 23.91
C ALA A 381 19.04 -8.43 22.77
N ALA A 382 20.33 -8.22 23.04
CA ALA A 382 21.29 -7.82 22.02
C ALA A 382 21.47 -8.89 20.93
N GLY A 383 21.56 -10.17 21.31
CA GLY A 383 21.61 -11.30 20.39
C GLY A 383 20.35 -11.38 19.53
N PHE A 384 19.17 -11.23 20.13
CA PHE A 384 17.89 -11.22 19.41
C PHE A 384 17.79 -10.05 18.43
N ALA A 385 18.24 -8.85 18.83
CA ALA A 385 18.30 -7.70 17.95
C ALA A 385 19.21 -7.97 16.74
N LEU A 386 20.40 -8.53 16.96
CA LEU A 386 21.34 -8.87 15.88
C LEU A 386 20.73 -9.91 14.92
N THR A 387 20.10 -10.96 15.44
CA THR A 387 19.39 -11.96 14.61
C THR A 387 18.28 -11.32 13.79
N ALA A 388 17.48 -10.43 14.39
CA ALA A 388 16.41 -9.73 13.69
C ALA A 388 16.95 -8.79 12.60
N ILE A 389 18.07 -8.11 12.82
CA ILE A 389 18.75 -7.28 11.80
C ILE A 389 19.22 -8.16 10.64
N ILE A 390 19.93 -9.25 10.94
CA ILE A 390 20.42 -10.20 9.91
C ILE A 390 19.23 -10.74 9.11
N TRP A 391 18.15 -11.16 9.78
CA TRP A 391 16.95 -11.61 9.11
C TRP A 391 16.33 -10.52 8.21
N GLY A 392 16.25 -9.28 8.70
CA GLY A 392 15.75 -8.16 7.90
C GLY A 392 16.54 -7.94 6.59
N PHE A 393 17.87 -8.14 6.61
CA PHE A 393 18.68 -8.10 5.39
C PHE A 393 18.39 -9.28 4.44
N VAL A 394 18.26 -10.49 4.98
CA VAL A 394 17.88 -11.68 4.19
C VAL A 394 16.52 -11.46 3.54
N GLU A 395 15.52 -11.06 4.32
CA GLU A 395 14.17 -10.78 3.85
C GLU A 395 14.15 -9.71 2.76
N CYS A 396 14.84 -8.59 2.95
CA CYS A 396 14.95 -7.53 1.96
C CYS A 396 15.59 -8.02 0.66
N HIS A 397 16.67 -8.81 0.74
CA HIS A 397 17.33 -9.35 -0.45
C HIS A 397 16.41 -10.23 -1.31
N TYR A 398 15.68 -11.16 -0.69
CA TYR A 398 14.81 -12.09 -1.41
C TYR A 398 13.53 -11.43 -1.93
N THR A 399 12.96 -10.48 -1.19
CA THR A 399 11.71 -9.82 -1.60
C THR A 399 11.93 -8.80 -2.71
N VAL A 400 13.06 -8.10 -2.74
CA VAL A 400 13.33 -7.05 -3.75
C VAL A 400 13.82 -7.62 -5.08
N ARG A 401 14.56 -8.74 -5.07
CA ARG A 401 15.16 -9.31 -6.29
C ARG A 401 14.17 -9.64 -7.40
N VAL A 402 12.94 -9.96 -7.01
CA VAL A 402 11.81 -10.26 -7.90
C VAL A 402 11.56 -9.14 -8.91
N LEU A 403 11.86 -7.90 -8.53
CA LEU A 403 11.64 -6.72 -9.36
C LEU A 403 12.93 -6.15 -9.96
N ASP A 404 14.08 -6.83 -9.82
CA ASP A 404 15.37 -6.31 -10.26
C ASP A 404 15.40 -6.00 -11.76
N GLU A 405 14.92 -6.92 -12.60
CA GLU A 405 14.86 -6.73 -14.06
C GLU A 405 13.93 -5.56 -14.43
N ALA A 406 12.75 -5.50 -13.81
CA ALA A 406 11.80 -4.41 -14.03
C ALA A 406 12.37 -3.06 -13.55
N ASN A 407 13.06 -3.02 -12.41
CA ASN A 407 13.70 -1.82 -11.89
C ASN A 407 14.87 -1.37 -12.77
N ALA A 408 15.64 -2.30 -13.34
CA ALA A 408 16.67 -1.98 -14.33
C ALA A 408 16.06 -1.42 -15.62
N ALA A 409 14.96 -1.99 -16.11
CA ALA A 409 14.25 -1.49 -17.28
C ALA A 409 13.74 -0.05 -17.07
N ARG A 410 13.11 0.22 -15.91
CA ARG A 410 12.65 1.57 -15.53
C ARG A 410 13.78 2.59 -15.44
N ASP A 411 14.86 2.22 -14.77
CA ASP A 411 16.03 3.11 -14.66
C ASP A 411 16.70 3.33 -16.02
N SER A 412 16.75 2.33 -16.91
CA SER A 412 17.21 2.53 -18.29
C SER A 412 16.28 3.43 -19.12
N ALA A 413 14.97 3.45 -18.81
CA ALA A 413 13.98 4.30 -19.46
C ALA A 413 13.94 5.75 -18.93
N LEU A 414 14.51 6.01 -17.75
CA LEU A 414 14.46 7.33 -17.10
C LEU A 414 14.94 8.48 -18.00
N PRO A 415 16.06 8.38 -18.76
CA PRO A 415 16.49 9.47 -19.63
C PRO A 415 15.45 9.89 -20.68
N VAL A 416 14.59 8.97 -21.15
CA VAL A 416 13.49 9.30 -22.05
C VAL A 416 12.41 10.12 -21.33
N ALA A 417 12.07 9.71 -20.10
CA ALA A 417 11.12 10.43 -19.29
C ALA A 417 11.63 11.84 -18.92
N GLU A 418 12.93 11.99 -18.65
CA GLU A 418 13.56 13.30 -18.43
C GLU A 418 13.52 14.19 -19.68
N ALA A 419 13.72 13.62 -20.87
CA ALA A 419 13.58 14.37 -22.12
C ALA A 419 12.13 14.83 -22.37
N LEU A 420 11.15 13.98 -22.06
CA LEU A 420 9.73 14.36 -22.11
C LEU A 420 9.38 15.45 -21.10
N GLU A 421 9.91 15.37 -19.87
CA GLU A 421 9.81 16.43 -18.86
C GLU A 421 10.43 17.74 -19.35
N GLU A 422 11.58 17.69 -20.05
CA GLU A 422 12.20 18.89 -20.64
C GLU A 422 11.31 19.51 -21.72
N ILE A 423 10.75 18.71 -22.63
CA ILE A 423 9.81 19.16 -23.67
C ILE A 423 8.59 19.81 -23.03
N ALA A 424 8.05 19.20 -21.97
CA ALA A 424 6.87 19.68 -21.26
C ALA A 424 7.01 21.09 -20.70
N ARG A 425 8.23 21.53 -20.35
CA ARG A 425 8.47 22.90 -19.82
C ARG A 425 8.09 24.00 -20.79
N SER A 426 8.08 23.69 -22.09
CA SER A 426 7.69 24.61 -23.16
C SER A 426 6.25 24.43 -23.65
N ASP A 427 5.57 23.35 -23.22
CA ASP A 427 4.18 23.11 -23.55
C ASP A 427 3.25 23.86 -22.58
N LYS A 428 2.15 24.40 -23.11
CA LYS A 428 1.11 25.04 -22.29
C LYS A 428 0.26 24.02 -21.53
N ASN A 429 0.03 22.84 -22.12
CA ASN A 429 -0.84 21.81 -21.58
C ASN A 429 -0.17 20.42 -21.64
N PRO A 430 0.99 20.23 -20.99
CA PRO A 430 1.78 19.00 -21.11
C PRO A 430 1.00 17.75 -20.68
N HIS A 431 0.12 17.86 -19.68
CA HIS A 431 -0.69 16.73 -19.20
C HIS A 431 -1.72 16.21 -20.22
N GLN A 432 -2.03 16.97 -21.26
CA GLN A 432 -2.95 16.55 -22.34
C GLN A 432 -2.22 15.95 -23.54
N ARG A 433 -0.89 15.84 -23.50
CA ARG A 433 -0.10 15.18 -24.54
C ARG A 433 0.00 13.69 -24.25
N THR A 434 -0.38 12.87 -25.22
CA THR A 434 -0.39 11.41 -25.08
C THR A 434 0.86 10.77 -25.64
N VAL A 435 1.51 9.98 -24.79
CA VAL A 435 2.64 9.13 -25.15
C VAL A 435 2.13 7.72 -25.41
N LEU A 436 2.45 7.19 -26.59
CA LEU A 436 2.41 5.76 -26.88
C LEU A 436 3.79 5.17 -26.57
N ALA A 437 3.92 4.49 -25.42
CA ALA A 437 5.11 3.72 -25.09
C ALA A 437 4.84 2.23 -25.37
N PHE A 438 5.67 1.61 -26.22
CA PHE A 438 5.50 0.20 -26.61
C PHE A 438 5.86 -0.76 -25.47
N ASP A 439 6.77 -0.36 -24.57
CA ASP A 439 7.11 -1.12 -23.38
C ASP A 439 6.12 -0.79 -22.25
N GLY A 440 5.42 -1.83 -21.74
CA GLY A 440 4.40 -1.65 -20.72
C GLY A 440 4.94 -1.25 -19.34
N ILE A 441 6.20 -1.58 -19.02
CA ILE A 441 6.85 -1.14 -17.78
C ILE A 441 7.16 0.36 -17.88
N GLN A 442 7.68 0.80 -19.03
CA GLN A 442 7.92 2.21 -19.30
C GLN A 442 6.61 3.01 -19.32
N ALA A 443 5.58 2.53 -20.00
CA ALA A 443 4.28 3.19 -20.07
C ALA A 443 3.66 3.42 -18.68
N ASP A 444 3.83 2.46 -17.77
CA ASP A 444 3.32 2.55 -16.42
C ASP A 444 4.13 3.50 -15.53
N ASP A 445 5.44 3.57 -15.75
CA ASP A 445 6.38 4.35 -14.92
C ASP A 445 6.50 5.82 -15.35
N LEU A 446 6.25 6.11 -16.62
CA LEU A 446 6.46 7.42 -17.24
C LEU A 446 5.77 8.57 -16.47
N PRO A 447 4.52 8.44 -16.00
CA PRO A 447 3.86 9.51 -15.24
C PRO A 447 4.45 9.76 -13.84
N SER A 448 5.39 8.93 -13.37
CA SER A 448 6.12 9.18 -12.11
C SER A 448 7.26 10.19 -12.27
N VAL A 449 7.65 10.50 -13.51
CA VAL A 449 8.73 11.42 -13.86
C VAL A 449 8.21 12.55 -14.75
N ALA A 450 7.57 12.20 -15.87
CA ALA A 450 7.13 13.15 -16.90
C ALA A 450 5.63 13.47 -16.77
N PRO A 451 5.19 14.70 -17.11
CA PRO A 451 3.82 15.16 -16.88
C PRO A 451 2.82 14.66 -17.92
N GLN A 452 3.29 14.19 -19.08
CA GLN A 452 2.45 13.71 -20.17
C GLN A 452 1.61 12.50 -19.74
N ASN A 453 0.40 12.39 -20.31
CA ASN A 453 -0.43 11.21 -20.12
C ASN A 453 0.01 10.09 -21.08
N VAL A 454 -0.48 8.87 -20.84
CA VAL A 454 -0.13 7.70 -21.67
C VAL A 454 -1.36 7.15 -22.36
N LEU A 455 -1.17 6.54 -23.54
CA LEU A 455 -2.25 5.89 -24.26
C LEU A 455 -2.90 4.84 -23.36
N TRP A 456 -2.07 3.93 -22.85
CA TRP A 456 -2.49 2.86 -21.96
C TRP A 456 -1.39 2.49 -20.97
N SER A 457 -1.78 2.16 -19.74
CA SER A 457 -0.92 1.49 -18.76
C SER A 457 -1.71 0.57 -17.85
N ARG A 458 -1.01 -0.35 -17.19
CA ARG A 458 -1.58 -1.34 -16.28
C ARG A 458 -2.29 -0.73 -15.05
N HIS A 459 -1.93 0.48 -14.60
CA HIS A 459 -2.58 1.14 -13.48
C HIS A 459 -3.47 2.31 -13.91
N GLN A 460 -3.77 2.45 -15.19
CA GLN A 460 -4.57 3.56 -15.65
C GLN A 460 -6.04 3.47 -15.15
N HIS A 461 -6.60 2.27 -14.96
CA HIS A 461 -8.01 2.06 -14.59
C HIS A 461 -8.35 2.28 -13.11
N ILE A 462 -7.35 2.40 -12.23
CA ILE A 462 -7.58 2.60 -10.77
C ILE A 462 -7.80 4.08 -10.39
N PHE A 463 -7.66 4.98 -11.37
CA PHE A 463 -7.94 6.41 -11.22
C PHE A 463 -9.36 6.74 -11.68
N ALA A 464 -9.89 7.84 -11.15
CA ALA A 464 -11.26 8.29 -11.37
C ALA A 464 -11.53 8.78 -12.80
N GLY A 465 -10.48 9.03 -13.59
CA GLY A 465 -10.59 9.67 -14.89
C GLY A 465 -11.20 8.79 -15.97
N LEU A 466 -11.19 7.46 -15.83
CA LEU A 466 -11.52 6.53 -16.92
C LEU A 466 -12.66 5.58 -16.57
N THR A 467 -13.53 5.34 -17.54
CA THR A 467 -14.53 4.27 -17.46
C THR A 467 -13.91 2.94 -17.85
N TRP A 468 -14.49 1.82 -17.38
CA TRP A 468 -14.02 0.49 -17.77
C TRP A 468 -14.04 0.25 -19.28
N PRO A 469 -15.11 0.61 -20.04
CA PRO A 469 -15.11 0.49 -21.49
C PRO A 469 -14.00 1.31 -22.16
N GLU A 470 -13.74 2.54 -21.70
CA GLU A 470 -12.65 3.36 -22.26
C GLU A 470 -11.28 2.75 -21.97
N SER A 471 -11.06 2.20 -20.76
CA SER A 471 -9.81 1.53 -20.42
C SER A 471 -9.55 0.31 -21.32
N LYS A 472 -10.60 -0.48 -21.61
CA LYS A 472 -10.53 -1.58 -22.58
C LYS A 472 -10.22 -1.10 -23.99
N GLU A 473 -10.89 -0.04 -24.44
CA GLU A 473 -10.65 0.53 -25.76
C GLU A 473 -9.20 1.00 -25.91
N ARG A 474 -8.66 1.71 -24.92
CA ARG A 474 -7.24 2.12 -24.89
C ARG A 474 -6.28 0.93 -24.93
N TYR A 475 -6.63 -0.17 -24.27
CA TYR A 475 -5.84 -1.39 -24.34
C TYR A 475 -5.88 -2.01 -25.75
N TYR A 476 -7.05 -2.07 -26.40
CA TYR A 476 -7.14 -2.51 -27.79
C TYR A 476 -6.36 -1.61 -28.75
N GLN A 477 -6.40 -0.28 -28.55
CA GLN A 477 -5.56 0.67 -29.31
C GLN A 477 -4.08 0.38 -29.11
N TYR A 478 -3.64 0.16 -27.87
CA TYR A 478 -2.27 -0.19 -27.55
C TYR A 478 -1.83 -1.48 -28.25
N LEU A 479 -2.64 -2.55 -28.19
CA LEU A 479 -2.36 -3.80 -28.90
C LEU A 479 -2.26 -3.60 -30.41
N TYR A 480 -3.18 -2.80 -30.98
CA TYR A 480 -3.23 -2.53 -32.42
C TYR A 480 -1.97 -1.82 -32.89
N TYR A 481 -1.57 -0.73 -32.20
CA TYR A 481 -0.33 -0.03 -32.51
C TYR A 481 0.92 -0.87 -32.26
N SER A 482 0.84 -1.81 -31.32
CA SER A 482 1.92 -2.79 -31.04
C SER A 482 1.99 -3.95 -32.05
N ASN A 483 1.13 -3.95 -33.08
CA ASN A 483 1.00 -5.01 -34.09
C ASN A 483 0.67 -6.39 -33.50
N ILE A 484 -0.12 -6.40 -32.43
CA ILE A 484 -0.66 -7.62 -31.87
C ILE A 484 -2.02 -7.85 -32.54
N ASP A 485 -2.19 -8.98 -33.20
CA ASP A 485 -3.44 -9.36 -33.85
C ASP A 485 -4.32 -10.21 -32.91
N ALA A 486 -5.41 -10.76 -33.44
CA ALA A 486 -6.33 -11.59 -32.68
C ALA A 486 -5.67 -12.84 -32.08
N ASP A 487 -4.78 -13.50 -32.84
CA ASP A 487 -4.03 -14.67 -32.37
C ASP A 487 -3.02 -14.29 -31.28
N GLY A 488 -2.38 -13.12 -31.44
CA GLY A 488 -1.53 -12.53 -30.41
C GLY A 488 -2.29 -12.25 -29.11
N LEU A 489 -3.50 -11.68 -29.18
CA LEU A 489 -4.35 -11.49 -28.00
C LEU A 489 -4.76 -12.81 -27.36
N ASP A 490 -5.11 -13.83 -28.15
CA ASP A 490 -5.42 -15.18 -27.64
C ASP A 490 -4.24 -15.75 -26.85
N TYR A 491 -3.02 -15.62 -27.37
CA TYR A 491 -1.80 -16.01 -26.68
C TYR A 491 -1.63 -15.23 -25.37
N LEU A 492 -1.78 -13.91 -25.40
CA LEU A 492 -1.63 -13.05 -24.22
C LEU A 492 -2.67 -13.36 -23.14
N LEU A 493 -3.94 -13.55 -23.49
CA LEU A 493 -4.98 -13.91 -22.52
C LEU A 493 -4.79 -15.28 -21.86
N LYS A 494 -3.93 -16.14 -22.44
CA LYS A 494 -3.57 -17.44 -21.87
C LYS A 494 -2.27 -17.41 -21.06
N ASN A 495 -1.37 -16.47 -21.33
CA ASN A 495 0.01 -16.51 -20.83
C ASN A 495 0.47 -15.23 -20.11
N ASP A 496 -0.26 -14.12 -20.26
CA ASP A 496 0.11 -12.82 -19.70
C ASP A 496 -0.95 -12.29 -18.73
N PHE A 497 -0.52 -12.13 -17.48
CA PHE A 497 -1.34 -11.61 -16.40
C PHE A 497 -1.86 -10.20 -16.68
N VAL A 498 -1.03 -9.33 -17.26
CA VAL A 498 -1.35 -7.93 -17.49
C VAL A 498 -2.52 -7.81 -18.48
N SER A 499 -2.52 -8.64 -19.51
CA SER A 499 -3.59 -8.72 -20.52
C SER A 499 -4.91 -9.21 -19.93
N MET A 500 -4.86 -10.20 -19.02
CA MET A 500 -6.06 -10.68 -18.33
C MET A 500 -6.68 -9.59 -17.44
N ILE A 501 -5.87 -8.89 -16.65
CA ILE A 501 -6.39 -7.81 -15.78
C ILE A 501 -6.91 -6.63 -16.59
N ALA A 502 -6.30 -6.30 -17.73
CA ALA A 502 -6.72 -5.20 -18.59
C ALA A 502 -8.14 -5.40 -19.15
N LEU A 503 -8.51 -6.66 -19.47
CA LEU A 503 -9.77 -6.98 -20.13
C LEU A 503 -10.83 -7.60 -19.21
N PHE A 504 -10.43 -8.22 -18.09
CA PHE A 504 -11.37 -8.93 -17.22
C PHE A 504 -11.29 -8.50 -15.75
N GLY A 505 -10.39 -7.58 -15.41
CA GLY A 505 -10.20 -7.08 -14.06
C GLY A 505 -9.44 -8.03 -13.14
N TRP A 506 -9.09 -7.55 -11.95
CA TRP A 506 -8.23 -8.25 -10.99
C TRP A 506 -8.83 -9.56 -10.45
N GLY A 507 -10.15 -9.71 -10.49
CA GLY A 507 -10.87 -10.81 -9.83
C GLY A 507 -10.75 -12.17 -10.53
N ARG A 508 -10.24 -12.19 -11.77
CA ARG A 508 -10.25 -13.39 -12.63
C ARG A 508 -8.89 -14.10 -12.72
N HIS A 509 -7.86 -13.61 -12.02
CA HIS A 509 -6.50 -14.16 -12.12
C HIS A 509 -6.13 -15.17 -11.01
N SER A 510 -6.43 -14.87 -9.73
CA SER A 510 -6.00 -15.73 -8.62
C SER A 510 -7.02 -15.80 -7.48
N ASP A 511 -7.10 -16.97 -6.85
CA ASP A 511 -7.84 -17.26 -5.62
C ASP A 511 -7.29 -16.56 -4.37
N ARG A 512 -6.04 -16.08 -4.42
CA ARG A 512 -5.43 -15.29 -3.34
C ARG A 512 -6.12 -13.95 -3.13
N LEU A 513 -6.65 -13.36 -4.20
CA LEU A 513 -7.29 -12.05 -4.17
C LEU A 513 -8.75 -12.13 -3.72
N ASN A 514 -9.43 -13.25 -4.01
CA ASN A 514 -10.84 -13.41 -3.71
C ASN A 514 -11.24 -14.88 -3.53
N SER A 515 -12.07 -15.17 -2.52
CA SER A 515 -12.51 -16.54 -2.18
C SER A 515 -13.57 -17.12 -3.13
N LYS A 516 -14.09 -16.32 -4.07
CA LYS A 516 -15.03 -16.74 -5.12
C LYS A 516 -14.37 -16.77 -6.50
N TYR A 517 -13.08 -17.07 -6.54
CA TYR A 517 -12.29 -17.01 -7.75
C TYR A 517 -12.89 -17.88 -8.85
N LYS A 518 -13.00 -17.29 -10.05
CA LYS A 518 -13.45 -17.96 -11.25
C LYS A 518 -12.37 -17.75 -12.32
N PRO A 519 -11.64 -18.80 -12.74
CA PRO A 519 -10.70 -18.66 -13.86
C PRO A 519 -11.45 -18.23 -15.13
N LEU A 520 -10.72 -17.62 -16.07
CA LEU A 520 -11.27 -17.33 -17.39
C LEU A 520 -11.57 -18.63 -18.13
N THR A 521 -12.75 -18.70 -18.75
CA THR A 521 -13.13 -19.81 -19.61
C THR A 521 -12.61 -19.60 -21.03
N TYR A 522 -12.36 -20.69 -21.76
CA TYR A 522 -12.00 -20.60 -23.18
C TYR A 522 -13.05 -19.87 -24.03
N GLY A 523 -14.33 -19.96 -23.66
CA GLY A 523 -15.41 -19.23 -24.32
C GLY A 523 -15.34 -17.72 -24.10
N GLU A 524 -15.04 -17.28 -22.87
CA GLU A 524 -14.80 -15.86 -22.56
C GLU A 524 -13.60 -15.30 -23.34
N ILE A 525 -12.51 -16.07 -23.42
CA ILE A 525 -11.31 -15.70 -24.19
C ILE A 525 -11.65 -15.58 -25.67
N ALA A 526 -12.26 -16.61 -26.27
CA ALA A 526 -12.59 -16.62 -27.70
C ALA A 526 -13.53 -15.47 -28.09
N GLU A 527 -14.50 -15.13 -27.24
CA GLU A 527 -15.41 -14.01 -27.47
C GLU A 527 -14.69 -12.66 -27.41
N GLU A 528 -13.76 -12.46 -26.46
CA GLU A 528 -13.00 -11.21 -26.38
C GLU A 528 -12.00 -11.08 -27.54
N VAL A 529 -11.39 -12.19 -27.97
CA VAL A 529 -10.54 -12.26 -29.17
C VAL A 529 -11.33 -11.90 -30.43
N ARG A 530 -12.56 -12.41 -30.59
CA ARG A 530 -13.44 -12.06 -31.70
C ARG A 530 -13.75 -10.55 -31.72
N ARG A 531 -14.06 -9.96 -30.57
CA ARG A 531 -14.31 -8.52 -30.44
C ARG A 531 -13.08 -7.69 -30.82
N TYR A 532 -11.89 -8.16 -30.45
CA TYR A 532 -10.67 -7.49 -30.83
C TYR A 532 -10.39 -7.58 -32.34
N ALA A 533 -10.66 -8.73 -32.97
CA ALA A 533 -10.59 -8.84 -34.43
C ALA A 533 -11.53 -7.83 -35.13
N GLU A 534 -12.78 -7.72 -34.67
CA GLU A 534 -13.74 -6.72 -35.16
C GLU A 534 -13.27 -5.28 -34.91
N TYR A 535 -12.57 -5.05 -33.78
CA TYR A 535 -11.99 -3.77 -33.45
C TYR A 535 -10.91 -3.36 -34.46
N ILE A 536 -10.01 -4.27 -34.82
CA ILE A 536 -8.95 -4.06 -35.82
C ILE A 536 -9.57 -3.77 -37.19
N ASP A 537 -10.55 -4.57 -37.62
CA ASP A 537 -11.20 -4.42 -38.93
C ASP A 537 -11.95 -3.11 -39.09
N GLY A 538 -12.50 -2.59 -37.99
CA GLY A 538 -13.19 -1.31 -37.92
C GLY A 538 -12.32 -0.14 -37.44
N PHE A 539 -11.00 -0.29 -37.34
CA PHE A 539 -10.13 0.78 -36.86
C PHE A 539 -10.06 1.92 -37.89
N ASP A 540 -10.40 3.13 -37.45
CA ASP A 540 -10.53 4.30 -38.31
C ASP A 540 -9.77 5.52 -37.76
N ARG A 541 -9.81 6.62 -38.52
CA ARG A 541 -9.14 7.87 -38.15
C ARG A 541 -9.74 8.49 -36.89
N GLN A 542 -11.04 8.30 -36.65
CA GLN A 542 -11.71 8.84 -35.48
C GLN A 542 -11.19 8.17 -34.21
N ARG A 543 -11.03 6.85 -34.21
CA ARG A 543 -10.36 6.10 -33.13
C ARG A 543 -8.90 6.48 -33.02
N ALA A 544 -8.19 6.61 -34.15
CA ALA A 544 -6.79 7.02 -34.14
C ALA A 544 -6.59 8.37 -33.46
N ALA A 545 -7.53 9.31 -33.62
CA ALA A 545 -7.47 10.66 -33.05
C ALA A 545 -7.90 10.76 -31.57
N ASN A 546 -8.33 9.67 -30.94
CA ASN A 546 -8.87 9.70 -29.57
C ASN A 546 -8.36 8.55 -28.69
N PRO A 547 -7.41 8.82 -27.76
CA PRO A 547 -6.70 10.10 -27.58
C PRO A 547 -5.68 10.36 -28.70
N LEU A 548 -5.40 11.64 -28.98
CA LEU A 548 -4.42 12.04 -29.97
C LEU A 548 -2.99 11.76 -29.47
N ILE A 549 -2.29 10.85 -30.14
CA ILE A 549 -0.90 10.52 -29.83
C ILE A 549 -0.01 11.69 -30.25
N SER A 550 0.72 12.25 -29.29
CA SER A 550 1.69 13.34 -29.50
C SER A 550 3.12 12.84 -29.57
N TYR A 551 3.42 11.75 -28.85
CA TYR A 551 4.76 11.17 -28.78
C TYR A 551 4.71 9.66 -28.86
N VAL A 552 5.71 9.06 -29.50
CA VAL A 552 5.88 7.60 -29.57
C VAL A 552 7.24 7.23 -29.03
N VAL A 553 7.28 6.26 -28.11
CA VAL A 553 8.51 5.73 -27.53
C VAL A 553 8.60 4.25 -27.84
N VAL A 554 9.70 3.85 -28.47
CA VAL A 554 9.99 2.47 -28.84
C VAL A 554 11.44 2.13 -28.50
N ALA A 555 11.69 0.87 -28.15
CA ALA A 555 13.05 0.36 -28.02
C ALA A 555 13.76 0.44 -29.39
N ALA A 556 15.05 0.80 -29.39
CA ALA A 556 15.80 1.08 -30.61
C ALA A 556 15.90 -0.15 -31.55
N ASP A 557 15.77 -1.36 -31.00
CA ASP A 557 15.76 -2.64 -31.71
C ASP A 557 14.37 -3.06 -32.25
N ARG A 558 13.30 -2.33 -31.91
CA ARG A 558 11.90 -2.64 -32.26
C ARG A 558 11.25 -1.65 -33.24
N GLN A 559 12.02 -0.90 -34.01
CA GLN A 559 11.47 0.09 -34.96
C GLN A 559 10.52 -0.51 -36.02
N SER A 560 10.65 -1.80 -36.35
CA SER A 560 9.72 -2.51 -37.24
C SER A 560 8.27 -2.49 -36.73
N ALA A 561 8.06 -2.23 -35.44
CA ALA A 561 6.75 -2.13 -34.84
C ALA A 561 6.01 -0.82 -35.18
N LEU A 562 6.68 0.18 -35.77
CA LEU A 562 6.06 1.48 -36.07
C LEU A 562 5.09 1.45 -37.27
N HIS A 563 5.09 0.40 -38.08
CA HIS A 563 4.35 0.38 -39.34
C HIS A 563 2.84 0.63 -39.20
N THR A 564 2.21 0.16 -38.12
CA THR A 564 0.78 0.42 -37.87
C THR A 564 0.53 1.82 -37.34
N VAL A 565 1.45 2.38 -36.55
CA VAL A 565 1.41 3.79 -36.14
C VAL A 565 1.50 4.70 -37.37
N SER A 566 2.42 4.41 -38.28
CA SER A 566 2.65 5.19 -39.51
C SER A 566 1.50 5.16 -40.52
N LYS A 567 0.49 4.29 -40.35
CA LYS A 567 -0.75 4.35 -41.14
C LYS A 567 -1.61 5.56 -40.80
N TRP A 568 -1.46 6.07 -39.58
CA TRP A 568 -2.32 7.11 -39.00
C TRP A 568 -1.55 8.37 -38.62
N TYR A 569 -0.26 8.24 -38.32
CA TYR A 569 0.58 9.32 -37.84
C TYR A 569 1.83 9.50 -38.71
N GLU A 570 2.17 10.75 -39.02
CA GLU A 570 3.50 11.14 -39.47
C GLU A 570 4.41 11.19 -38.24
N LEU A 571 5.55 10.51 -38.32
CA LEU A 571 6.59 10.50 -37.29
C LEU A 571 7.78 11.30 -37.79
N ASP A 572 8.42 12.06 -36.91
CA ASP A 572 9.66 12.78 -37.22
C ASP A 572 10.86 11.82 -37.39
N GLU A 573 12.07 12.38 -37.50
CA GLU A 573 13.30 11.56 -37.64
C GLU A 573 13.60 10.69 -36.41
N GLY A 574 12.98 11.00 -35.26
CA GLY A 574 13.21 10.33 -34.00
C GLY A 574 14.52 10.73 -33.33
N ARG A 575 14.45 10.96 -32.02
CA ARG A 575 15.62 11.24 -31.18
C ARG A 575 16.00 9.98 -30.41
N ARG A 576 17.19 9.44 -30.65
CA ARG A 576 17.73 8.33 -29.86
C ARG A 576 18.18 8.79 -28.47
N ILE A 577 17.69 8.12 -27.43
CA ILE A 577 17.98 8.39 -26.02
C ILE A 577 18.24 7.05 -25.33
N GLY A 578 19.51 6.72 -25.15
CA GLY A 578 19.94 5.41 -24.65
C GLY A 578 19.46 4.27 -25.56
N ASP A 579 18.71 3.34 -24.97
CA ASP A 579 18.16 2.15 -25.64
C ASP A 579 16.82 2.42 -26.35
N TYR A 580 16.34 3.66 -26.31
CA TYR A 580 15.03 4.04 -26.85
C TYR A 580 15.14 5.11 -27.93
N ILE A 581 14.08 5.25 -28.71
CA ILE A 581 13.89 6.33 -29.66
C ILE A 581 12.55 7.01 -29.33
N LEU A 582 12.60 8.33 -29.17
CA LEU A 582 11.44 9.19 -28.96
C LEU A 582 11.09 9.88 -30.27
N PHE A 583 9.87 9.73 -30.74
CA PHE A 583 9.33 10.41 -31.92
C PHE A 583 8.26 11.43 -31.52
N GLU A 584 8.20 12.54 -32.25
CA GLU A 584 7.01 13.38 -32.30
C GLU A 584 6.03 12.81 -33.34
N ALA A 585 4.74 12.80 -33.00
CA ALA A 585 3.70 12.24 -33.85
C ALA A 585 2.65 13.30 -34.21
N ALA A 586 2.32 13.38 -35.51
CA ALA A 586 1.26 14.22 -36.03
C ALA A 586 0.23 13.37 -36.78
N LEU A 587 -1.06 13.48 -36.44
CA LEU A 587 -2.10 12.71 -37.12
C LEU A 587 -2.17 13.12 -38.60
N LEU A 588 -2.15 12.15 -39.50
CA LEU A 588 -2.24 12.37 -40.94
C LEU A 588 -3.57 13.02 -41.32
N ASP A 589 -3.52 13.95 -42.27
CA ASP A 589 -4.70 14.55 -42.90
C ASP A 589 -5.46 13.50 -43.74
N GLU A 590 -6.78 13.70 -43.91
CA GLU A 590 -7.66 12.76 -44.63
C GLU A 590 -7.22 12.47 -46.08
N THR A 591 -6.43 13.35 -46.69
CA THR A 591 -5.91 13.19 -48.06
C THR A 591 -4.65 12.32 -48.15
N ASN A 592 -3.95 12.10 -47.04
CA ASN A 592 -2.68 11.36 -46.98
C ASN A 592 -2.82 9.97 -46.33
N SER A 593 -4.00 9.62 -45.82
CA SER A 593 -4.24 8.30 -45.27
C SER A 593 -4.35 7.28 -46.40
N TYR A 594 -3.39 6.35 -46.46
CA TYR A 594 -3.35 5.26 -47.43
C TYR A 594 -4.44 4.23 -47.10
N PHE A 595 -5.70 4.56 -47.36
CA PHE A 595 -6.75 3.56 -47.50
C PHE A 595 -6.83 3.19 -48.98
N PRO A 596 -6.31 2.03 -49.40
CA PRO A 596 -6.75 1.49 -50.68
C PRO A 596 -8.27 1.32 -50.54
N ASN A 597 -9.02 2.10 -51.33
CA ASN A 597 -10.47 2.01 -51.45
C ASN A 597 -10.87 0.52 -51.41
N ARG A 598 -11.48 0.07 -50.32
CA ARG A 598 -12.12 -1.24 -50.28
C ARG A 598 -13.34 -1.15 -51.23
N PRO A 599 -13.47 -2.06 -52.21
CA PRO A 599 -14.64 -2.12 -53.08
C PRO A 599 -15.92 -2.48 -52.31
#